data_AF-A0AAE9UNJ3-F1
#
_entry.id   AF-A0AAE9UNJ3-F1
#
_cell.length_a   1.000
_cell.length_b   1.000
_cell.length_c   1.000
_cell.angle_alpha   90.00
_cell.angle_beta   90.00
_cell.angle_gamma   90.00
#
_symmetry.space_group_name_H-M   'P 1'
#
loop_
_entity.id
_entity.type
_entity.pdbx_description
1 polymer ?
#
loop_
_entity_poly.entity_id
_entity_poly.type
_entity_poly.pdbx_seq_one_letter_code
_entity_poly.pdbx_strand_id
1 'polypeptide(L)'
;MKKPNWNWRISLVLLVLFLLLGICTLSNSSLSRTLPSKELVILSPNSQTILTGTIPAFEEKYGIKVKLIQGGTGQLIDHLRQKKSSLKADIFFGGNYTQFESHKHLFESYLSPEVATVLPDYQLPSDRATPYTINGSVLIVNNELAQGLSITSYEDLLQPALKGKIAFADPNKSSSAFSQLTNILLAKGGYTHSEAWDYVKQLLINTNSMRAASSSDVYQSVAEGKMIVGLTYEDPCINLQKSGANVSIVYPREGTVFVPSSVAIVRNAPAMEEAKLFINFMLSRDVQHAFGQSTSNRPVRQDAQTSHDMKPLEEITTLKEDYTYVTKHKKKILNTYNQLEKDLEDIKE
;
A
#
# COMPACT_ATOMS: atom_id res chain seq x y z
N MET A 1 58.58 14.09 -75.94
CA MET A 1 57.42 13.39 -75.32
C MET A 1 57.87 12.02 -74.83
N LYS A 2 57.28 11.54 -73.73
CA LYS A 2 57.53 10.31 -72.94
C LYS A 2 58.46 10.48 -71.72
N LYS A 3 57.83 10.61 -70.54
CA LYS A 3 58.35 10.04 -69.29
C LYS A 3 58.13 8.51 -69.33
N PRO A 4 58.99 7.73 -68.67
CA PRO A 4 58.41 6.72 -67.78
C PRO A 4 59.22 6.43 -66.51
N ASN A 5 58.55 5.67 -65.63
CA ASN A 5 59.08 4.81 -64.55
C ASN A 5 59.10 5.39 -63.13
N TRP A 6 57.91 5.45 -62.52
CA TRP A 6 57.76 5.30 -61.07
C TRP A 6 57.41 3.84 -60.74
N ASN A 7 58.05 3.32 -59.70
CA ASN A 7 58.21 1.91 -59.35
C ASN A 7 56.92 1.19 -58.92
N TRP A 8 56.69 0.02 -59.52
CA TRP A 8 55.58 -0.91 -59.29
C TRP A 8 55.60 -1.68 -57.95
N ARG A 9 56.43 -1.27 -56.98
CA ARG A 9 56.63 -1.99 -55.71
C ARG A 9 55.84 -1.45 -54.51
N ILE A 10 55.06 -0.38 -54.69
CA ILE A 10 54.21 0.19 -53.62
C ILE A 10 52.76 -0.34 -53.69
N SER A 11 52.31 -0.85 -54.83
CA SER A 11 50.93 -1.36 -55.00
C SER A 11 50.69 -2.76 -54.45
N LEU A 12 51.73 -3.52 -54.06
CA LEU A 12 51.55 -4.88 -53.52
C LEU A 12 51.48 -4.95 -51.98
N VAL A 13 51.92 -3.91 -51.27
CA VAL A 13 51.87 -3.86 -49.79
C VAL A 13 50.55 -3.29 -49.28
N LEU A 14 49.84 -2.50 -50.09
CA LEU A 14 48.51 -1.97 -49.75
C LEU A 14 47.35 -2.96 -50.00
N LEU A 15 47.57 -4.04 -50.75
CA LEU A 15 46.53 -5.05 -51.03
C LEU A 15 46.46 -6.18 -49.98
N VAL A 16 47.52 -6.38 -49.19
CA VAL A 16 47.54 -7.38 -48.10
C VAL A 16 46.98 -6.83 -46.79
N LEU A 17 46.94 -5.50 -46.61
CA LEU A 17 46.27 -4.86 -45.47
C LEU A 17 44.76 -4.72 -45.62
N PHE A 18 44.19 -4.96 -46.82
CA PHE A 18 42.74 -4.93 -47.06
C PHE A 18 42.07 -6.31 -47.05
N LEU A 19 42.85 -7.41 -47.02
CA LEU A 19 42.33 -8.80 -46.98
C LEU A 19 42.39 -9.46 -45.60
N LEU A 20 42.92 -8.78 -44.59
CA LEU A 20 42.85 -9.19 -43.17
C LEU A 20 41.72 -8.50 -42.39
N LEU A 21 40.89 -7.69 -43.05
CA LEU A 21 39.69 -7.04 -42.47
C LEU A 21 38.38 -7.79 -42.79
N GLY A 22 38.46 -8.99 -43.37
CA GLY A 22 37.30 -9.68 -43.94
C GLY A 22 36.82 -10.96 -43.25
N ILE A 23 37.49 -11.48 -42.21
CA ILE A 23 37.12 -12.77 -41.59
C ILE A 23 37.39 -12.73 -40.09
N CYS A 24 36.38 -13.15 -39.31
CA CYS A 24 36.32 -13.15 -37.84
C CYS A 24 36.05 -11.81 -37.14
N THR A 25 35.07 -11.05 -37.64
CA THR A 25 34.06 -10.49 -36.71
C THR A 25 33.20 -11.64 -36.19
N LEU A 26 33.73 -12.40 -35.22
CA LEU A 26 32.89 -13.08 -34.25
C LEU A 26 32.35 -11.98 -33.34
N SER A 27 31.37 -11.26 -33.85
CA SER A 27 30.46 -10.48 -33.03
C SER A 27 29.98 -11.42 -31.94
N ASN A 28 30.19 -11.02 -30.68
CA ASN A 28 29.39 -11.43 -29.55
C ASN A 28 27.92 -11.19 -29.90
N SER A 29 27.32 -12.12 -30.64
CA SER A 29 25.91 -12.39 -30.55
C SER A 29 25.74 -13.13 -29.23
N SER A 30 25.88 -12.40 -28.11
CA SER A 30 24.91 -12.61 -27.07
C SER A 30 23.58 -12.51 -27.79
N LEU A 31 22.91 -13.66 -27.95
CA LEU A 31 21.49 -13.69 -28.17
C LEU A 31 20.90 -12.90 -26.99
N SER A 32 20.84 -11.58 -27.13
CA SER A 32 19.78 -10.80 -26.54
C SER A 32 18.56 -11.34 -27.26
N ARG A 33 18.03 -12.42 -26.70
CA ARG A 33 16.68 -12.85 -26.92
C ARG A 33 15.88 -11.64 -26.46
N THR A 34 15.59 -10.73 -27.39
CA THR A 34 14.49 -9.78 -27.26
C THR A 34 13.26 -10.65 -27.09
N LEU A 35 13.00 -11.03 -25.84
CA LEU A 35 11.71 -11.48 -25.39
C LEU A 35 10.74 -10.43 -25.94
N PRO A 36 9.62 -10.84 -26.59
CA PRO A 36 8.60 -9.86 -26.91
C PRO A 36 8.34 -9.06 -25.64
N SER A 37 8.43 -7.73 -25.72
CA SER A 37 8.18 -6.84 -24.58
C SER A 37 6.78 -7.16 -24.06
N LYS A 38 6.72 -8.01 -23.04
CA LYS A 38 5.46 -8.44 -22.44
C LYS A 38 5.06 -7.32 -21.49
N GLU A 39 3.92 -6.73 -21.78
CA GLU A 39 3.28 -5.76 -20.91
C GLU A 39 2.74 -6.48 -19.67
N LEU A 40 3.04 -5.97 -18.48
CA LEU A 40 2.48 -6.41 -17.20
C LEU A 40 1.26 -5.53 -16.87
N VAL A 41 0.08 -6.14 -16.77
CA VAL A 41 -1.16 -5.42 -16.47
C VAL A 41 -1.40 -5.42 -14.95
N ILE A 42 -1.37 -4.23 -14.35
CA ILE A 42 -1.53 -4.03 -12.90
C ILE A 42 -2.88 -3.37 -12.61
N LEU A 43 -3.70 -4.01 -11.76
CA LEU A 43 -4.85 -3.37 -11.12
C LEU A 43 -4.43 -2.78 -9.79
N SER A 44 -4.78 -1.53 -9.48
CA SER A 44 -4.38 -0.94 -8.20
C SER A 44 -5.36 0.08 -7.62
N PRO A 45 -5.66 0.01 -6.31
CA PRO A 45 -6.33 1.09 -5.58
C PRO A 45 -5.35 2.06 -4.89
N ASN A 46 -4.04 1.85 -5.04
CA ASN A 46 -3.04 2.61 -4.30
C ASN A 46 -3.08 4.11 -4.67
N SER A 47 -2.57 4.92 -3.74
CA SER A 47 -2.36 6.34 -3.96
C SER A 47 -1.38 6.59 -5.12
N GLN A 48 -1.48 7.77 -5.73
CA GLN A 48 -0.58 8.16 -6.81
C GLN A 48 0.90 8.13 -6.38
N THR A 49 1.18 8.48 -5.11
CA THR A 49 2.53 8.45 -4.54
C THR A 49 3.15 7.05 -4.59
N ILE A 50 2.43 6.02 -4.16
CA ILE A 50 2.91 4.63 -4.23
C ILE A 50 3.14 4.21 -5.68
N LEU A 51 2.21 4.54 -6.57
CA LEU A 51 2.25 4.12 -7.97
C LEU A 51 3.42 4.76 -8.73
N THR A 52 3.62 6.07 -8.55
CA THR A 52 4.71 6.82 -9.19
C THR A 52 6.09 6.47 -8.65
N GLY A 53 6.20 6.08 -7.37
CA GLY A 53 7.45 5.58 -6.79
C GLY A 53 7.80 4.15 -7.19
N THR A 54 6.82 3.32 -7.53
CA THR A 54 7.03 1.87 -7.74
C THR A 54 7.11 1.47 -9.20
N ILE A 55 6.14 1.90 -10.02
CA ILE A 55 5.98 1.40 -11.39
C ILE A 55 7.17 1.79 -12.29
N PRO A 56 7.59 3.07 -12.36
CA PRO A 56 8.73 3.45 -13.19
C PRO A 56 10.02 2.71 -12.81
N ALA A 57 10.27 2.53 -11.51
CA ALA A 57 11.45 1.82 -11.02
C ALA A 57 11.43 0.32 -11.41
N PHE A 58 10.26 -0.31 -11.43
CA PHE A 58 10.10 -1.67 -11.95
C PHE A 58 10.37 -1.73 -13.47
N GLU A 59 9.78 -0.81 -14.23
CA GLU A 59 9.99 -0.75 -15.68
C GLU A 59 11.46 -0.55 -16.03
N GLU A 60 12.15 0.34 -15.32
CA GLU A 60 13.57 0.63 -15.51
C GLU A 60 14.44 -0.59 -15.18
N LYS A 61 14.18 -1.25 -14.05
CA LYS A 61 14.99 -2.39 -13.58
C LYS A 61 14.87 -3.63 -14.47
N TYR A 62 13.68 -3.91 -14.98
CA TYR A 62 13.42 -5.17 -15.71
C TYR A 62 13.15 -4.98 -17.21
N GLY A 63 12.99 -3.74 -17.71
CA GLY A 63 12.63 -3.48 -19.10
C GLY A 63 11.22 -3.96 -19.46
N ILE A 64 10.35 -4.19 -18.47
CA ILE A 64 8.98 -4.69 -18.61
C ILE A 64 8.04 -3.48 -18.54
N LYS A 65 7.21 -3.27 -19.56
CA LYS A 65 6.22 -2.18 -19.54
C LYS A 65 5.02 -2.53 -18.68
N VAL A 66 4.50 -1.56 -17.95
CA VAL A 66 3.35 -1.70 -17.07
C VAL A 66 2.16 -0.96 -17.64
N LYS A 67 1.06 -1.69 -17.81
CA LYS A 67 -0.26 -1.10 -18.04
C LYS A 67 -1.03 -1.04 -16.73
N LEU A 68 -1.12 0.16 -16.17
CA LEU A 68 -1.85 0.41 -14.94
C LEU A 68 -3.34 0.64 -15.22
N ILE A 69 -4.18 -0.01 -14.42
CA ILE A 69 -5.62 0.24 -14.34
C ILE A 69 -5.94 0.55 -12.89
N GLN A 70 -6.19 1.83 -12.62
CA GLN A 70 -6.45 2.32 -11.28
C GLN A 70 -7.95 2.40 -11.00
N GLY A 71 -8.36 2.07 -9.78
CA GLY A 71 -9.76 2.14 -9.38
C GLY A 71 -9.97 1.76 -7.92
N GLY A 72 -11.19 1.90 -7.41
CA GLY A 72 -11.51 1.51 -6.04
C GLY A 72 -11.34 0.00 -5.83
N THR A 73 -10.90 -0.43 -4.64
CA THR A 73 -10.56 -1.85 -4.43
C THR A 73 -11.74 -2.80 -4.67
N GLY A 74 -12.95 -2.44 -4.21
CA GLY A 74 -14.16 -3.23 -4.46
C GLY A 74 -14.52 -3.28 -5.95
N GLN A 75 -14.45 -2.14 -6.64
CA GLN A 75 -14.68 -2.05 -8.09
C GLN A 75 -13.74 -2.97 -8.87
N LEU A 76 -12.44 -2.95 -8.56
CA LEU A 76 -11.44 -3.78 -9.23
C LEU A 76 -11.64 -5.28 -8.95
N ILE A 77 -12.00 -5.66 -7.72
CA ILE A 77 -12.35 -7.06 -7.39
C ILE A 77 -13.60 -7.51 -8.15
N ASP A 78 -14.64 -6.68 -8.23
CA ASP A 78 -15.84 -7.02 -8.98
C ASP A 78 -15.56 -7.18 -10.48
N HIS A 79 -14.63 -6.42 -11.04
CA HIS A 79 -14.14 -6.64 -12.41
C HIS A 79 -13.45 -8.01 -12.57
N LEU A 80 -12.64 -8.44 -11.60
CA LEU A 80 -12.01 -9.77 -11.63
C LEU A 80 -13.01 -10.92 -11.47
N ARG A 81 -14.11 -10.72 -10.75
CA ARG A 81 -15.15 -11.74 -10.54
C ARG A 81 -16.01 -12.03 -11.76
N GLN A 82 -16.10 -11.09 -12.70
CA GLN A 82 -16.95 -11.23 -13.87
C GLN A 82 -16.38 -12.29 -14.83
N LYS A 83 -17.11 -13.40 -15.01
CA LYS A 83 -16.71 -14.52 -15.90
C LYS A 83 -16.43 -14.12 -17.35
N LYS A 84 -17.01 -13.01 -17.82
CA LYS A 84 -16.82 -12.46 -19.17
C LYS A 84 -15.90 -11.24 -19.19
N SER A 85 -15.17 -10.98 -18.11
CA SER A 85 -14.24 -9.85 -18.08
C SER A 85 -13.20 -10.02 -19.18
N SER A 86 -13.14 -9.06 -20.10
CA SER A 86 -12.09 -8.97 -21.12
C SER A 86 -10.75 -8.52 -20.51
N LEU A 87 -10.76 -8.12 -19.24
CA LEU A 87 -9.60 -7.62 -18.54
C LEU A 87 -8.72 -8.76 -18.04
N LYS A 88 -7.71 -9.08 -18.84
CA LYS A 88 -6.62 -9.95 -18.41
C LYS A 88 -5.62 -9.11 -17.62
N ALA A 89 -5.69 -9.20 -16.30
CA ALA A 89 -4.74 -8.60 -15.39
C ALA A 89 -3.74 -9.64 -14.89
N ASP A 90 -2.54 -9.19 -14.51
CA ASP A 90 -1.47 -10.03 -14.01
C ASP A 90 -1.27 -9.86 -12.51
N ILE A 91 -1.34 -8.61 -12.05
CA ILE A 91 -1.10 -8.23 -10.66
C ILE A 91 -2.29 -7.43 -10.14
N PHE A 92 -2.67 -7.71 -8.90
CA PHE A 92 -3.48 -6.82 -8.08
C PHE A 92 -2.58 -6.22 -7.00
N PHE A 93 -2.30 -4.93 -7.11
CA PHE A 93 -1.33 -4.22 -6.28
C PHE A 93 -2.02 -3.24 -5.34
N GLY A 94 -2.19 -3.61 -4.07
CA GLY A 94 -2.82 -2.79 -3.04
C GLY A 94 -4.15 -3.37 -2.55
N GLY A 95 -4.49 -3.10 -1.30
CA GLY A 95 -5.58 -3.74 -0.56
C GLY A 95 -5.06 -4.47 0.68
N ASN A 96 -5.96 -4.82 1.61
CA ASN A 96 -5.56 -5.53 2.83
C ASN A 96 -5.68 -7.06 2.66
N TYR A 97 -4.98 -7.81 3.51
CA TYR A 97 -4.96 -9.28 3.47
C TYR A 97 -6.36 -9.90 3.51
N THR A 98 -7.25 -9.40 4.39
CA THR A 98 -8.63 -9.87 4.51
C THR A 98 -9.38 -9.87 3.17
N GLN A 99 -9.12 -8.88 2.32
CA GLN A 99 -9.73 -8.81 1.00
C GLN A 99 -9.22 -9.90 0.06
N PHE A 100 -7.91 -10.16 0.04
CA PHE A 100 -7.33 -11.24 -0.75
C PHE A 100 -7.83 -12.60 -0.28
N GLU A 101 -7.85 -12.85 1.04
CA GLU A 101 -8.29 -14.14 1.59
C GLU A 101 -9.78 -14.42 1.34
N SER A 102 -10.65 -13.41 1.50
CA SER A 102 -12.08 -13.54 1.18
C SER A 102 -12.36 -13.78 -0.32
N HIS A 103 -11.39 -13.46 -1.19
CA HIS A 103 -11.48 -13.65 -2.64
C HIS A 103 -10.38 -14.57 -3.17
N LYS A 104 -9.84 -15.48 -2.35
CA LYS A 104 -8.67 -16.31 -2.68
C LYS A 104 -8.77 -17.14 -3.97
N HIS A 105 -9.99 -17.38 -4.45
CA HIS A 105 -10.24 -18.07 -5.72
C HIS A 105 -9.86 -17.23 -6.96
N LEU A 106 -9.63 -15.92 -6.80
CA LEU A 106 -9.21 -14.97 -7.84
C LEU A 106 -7.69 -14.80 -7.93
N PHE A 107 -6.91 -15.40 -7.02
CA PHE A 107 -5.47 -15.17 -6.91
C PHE A 107 -4.69 -16.47 -6.97
N GLU A 108 -3.52 -16.44 -7.62
CA GLU A 108 -2.57 -17.55 -7.61
C GLU A 108 -1.79 -17.62 -6.30
N SER A 109 -1.41 -18.84 -5.93
CA SER A 109 -0.42 -19.08 -4.89
C SER A 109 0.97 -18.78 -5.46
N TYR A 110 1.72 -17.92 -4.79
CA TYR A 110 3.12 -17.66 -5.04
C TYR A 110 3.82 -17.16 -3.78
N LEU A 111 4.74 -17.95 -3.25
CA LEU A 111 5.60 -17.55 -2.15
C LEU A 111 6.91 -16.99 -2.70
N SER A 112 7.13 -15.69 -2.55
CA SER A 112 8.39 -15.06 -2.92
C SER A 112 9.54 -15.58 -2.05
N PRO A 113 10.74 -15.82 -2.62
CA PRO A 113 11.92 -16.17 -1.83
C PRO A 113 12.32 -15.07 -0.82
N GLU A 114 11.90 -13.83 -1.05
CA GLU A 114 12.20 -12.70 -0.15
C GLU A 114 11.27 -12.66 1.08
N VAL A 115 10.21 -13.48 1.16
CA VAL A 115 9.25 -13.46 2.29
C VAL A 115 9.92 -13.72 3.64
N ALA A 116 11.01 -14.49 3.67
CA ALA A 116 11.77 -14.73 4.90
C ALA A 116 12.36 -13.45 5.52
N THR A 117 12.49 -12.38 4.72
CA THR A 117 13.01 -11.07 5.16
C THR A 117 11.91 -10.15 5.71
N VAL A 118 10.64 -10.53 5.55
CA VAL A 118 9.49 -9.81 6.09
C VAL A 118 9.47 -9.98 7.61
N LEU A 119 9.17 -8.89 8.32
CA LEU A 119 8.94 -8.86 9.76
C LEU A 119 7.95 -9.97 10.17
N PRO A 120 8.26 -10.80 11.18
CA PRO A 120 7.47 -12.00 11.48
C PRO A 120 5.98 -11.75 11.72
N ASP A 121 5.61 -10.62 12.34
CA ASP A 121 4.22 -10.27 12.62
C ASP A 121 3.40 -9.86 11.38
N TYR A 122 4.07 -9.53 10.28
CA TYR A 122 3.43 -9.13 9.03
C TYR A 122 3.56 -10.17 7.92
N GLN A 123 4.16 -11.33 8.20
CA GLN A 123 4.08 -12.48 7.32
C GLN A 123 2.63 -12.96 7.25
N LEU A 124 2.11 -13.03 6.03
CA LEU A 124 0.71 -13.39 5.82
C LEU A 124 0.51 -14.91 5.95
N PRO A 125 -0.61 -15.38 6.53
CA PRO A 125 -0.88 -16.81 6.64
C PRO A 125 -1.07 -17.55 5.30
N SER A 126 -1.31 -16.83 4.21
CA SER A 126 -1.48 -17.40 2.87
C SER A 126 -0.40 -16.90 1.92
N ASP A 127 0.00 -17.78 1.00
CA ASP A 127 0.87 -17.52 -0.15
C ASP A 127 0.16 -16.88 -1.35
N ARG A 128 -1.13 -16.54 -1.23
CA ARG A 128 -1.90 -15.88 -2.30
C ARG A 128 -1.84 -14.36 -2.26
N ALA A 129 -1.20 -13.82 -1.24
CA ALA A 129 -0.97 -12.41 -1.07
C ALA A 129 0.40 -12.23 -0.42
N THR A 130 1.12 -11.21 -0.86
CA THR A 130 2.43 -10.85 -0.33
C THR A 130 2.33 -9.46 0.30
N PRO A 131 2.73 -9.26 1.57
CA PRO A 131 2.74 -7.94 2.19
C PRO A 131 3.87 -7.10 1.57
N TYR A 132 3.69 -5.79 1.40
CA TYR A 132 4.77 -4.93 0.87
C TYR A 132 4.99 -3.63 1.66
N THR A 133 3.98 -3.12 2.34
CA THR A 133 4.10 -2.02 3.32
C THR A 133 3.15 -2.28 4.48
N ILE A 134 3.41 -1.70 5.65
CA ILE A 134 2.45 -1.64 6.75
C ILE A 134 2.00 -0.20 6.99
N ASN A 135 0.77 -0.05 7.48
CA ASN A 135 0.20 1.26 7.75
C ASN A 135 -0.57 1.22 9.07
N GLY A 136 -0.33 2.21 9.93
CA GLY A 136 -0.87 2.27 11.28
C GLY A 136 -2.21 2.99 11.33
N SER A 137 -3.13 2.46 12.11
CA SER A 137 -4.34 3.16 12.56
C SER A 137 -3.97 4.25 13.59
N VAL A 138 -4.17 5.52 13.22
CA VAL A 138 -3.72 6.68 14.00
C VAL A 138 -4.84 7.70 14.17
N LEU A 139 -4.61 8.68 15.04
CA LEU A 139 -5.37 9.92 15.07
C LEU A 139 -4.53 11.02 14.42
N ILE A 140 -5.15 11.82 13.56
CA ILE A 140 -4.58 13.10 13.14
C ILE A 140 -5.23 14.21 13.95
N VAL A 141 -4.44 15.15 14.46
CA VAL A 141 -4.90 16.24 15.32
C VAL A 141 -4.48 17.58 14.71
N ASN A 142 -5.41 18.53 14.60
CA ASN A 142 -5.09 19.90 14.23
C ASN A 142 -4.51 20.64 15.45
N ASN A 143 -3.25 21.07 15.37
CA ASN A 143 -2.54 21.63 16.52
C ASN A 143 -3.07 22.99 16.96
N GLU A 144 -3.61 23.79 16.03
CA GLU A 144 -4.18 25.10 16.32
C GLU A 144 -5.51 24.98 17.08
N LEU A 145 -6.38 24.08 16.62
CA LEU A 145 -7.69 23.89 17.23
C LEU A 145 -7.64 23.04 18.51
N ALA A 146 -6.60 22.22 18.68
CA ALA A 146 -6.42 21.37 19.86
C ALA A 146 -5.72 22.07 21.04
N GLN A 147 -5.46 23.38 20.95
CA GLN A 147 -4.81 24.12 22.03
C GLN A 147 -5.56 23.95 23.37
N GLY A 148 -4.83 23.55 24.41
CA GLY A 148 -5.39 23.28 25.74
C GLY A 148 -6.07 21.92 25.90
N LEU A 149 -6.13 21.10 24.84
CA LEU A 149 -6.61 19.72 24.89
C LEU A 149 -5.43 18.74 24.90
N SER A 150 -5.55 17.67 25.69
CA SER A 150 -4.65 16.51 25.61
C SER A 150 -5.34 15.43 24.79
N ILE A 151 -4.76 15.08 23.63
CA ILE A 151 -5.28 14.04 22.74
C ILE A 151 -4.13 13.07 22.45
N THR A 152 -4.09 11.99 23.21
CA THR A 152 -3.00 11.02 23.23
C THR A 152 -3.49 9.57 23.20
N SER A 153 -4.79 9.35 23.39
CA SER A 153 -5.38 8.03 23.52
C SER A 153 -6.80 7.99 22.94
N TYR A 154 -7.35 6.80 22.77
CA TYR A 154 -8.75 6.65 22.40
C TYR A 154 -9.67 7.22 23.48
N GLU A 155 -9.35 7.03 24.76
CA GLU A 155 -10.16 7.59 25.85
C GLU A 155 -10.32 9.12 25.77
N ASP A 156 -9.26 9.83 25.35
CA ASP A 156 -9.28 11.28 25.20
C ASP A 156 -10.34 11.75 24.17
N LEU A 157 -10.77 10.89 23.25
CA LEU A 157 -11.80 11.21 22.26
C LEU A 157 -13.20 11.37 22.84
N LEU A 158 -13.43 11.00 24.10
CA LEU A 158 -14.72 11.16 24.77
C LEU A 158 -14.84 12.50 25.53
N GLN A 159 -13.80 13.33 25.49
CA GLN A 159 -13.84 14.67 26.07
C GLN A 159 -15.02 15.49 25.52
N PRO A 160 -15.80 16.20 26.37
CA PRO A 160 -16.92 17.02 25.91
C PRO A 160 -16.53 18.08 24.88
N ALA A 161 -15.30 18.61 24.98
CA ALA A 161 -14.76 19.60 24.05
C ALA A 161 -14.61 19.08 22.60
N LEU A 162 -14.57 17.77 22.40
CA LEU A 162 -14.45 17.14 21.08
C LEU A 162 -15.80 16.77 20.45
N LYS A 163 -16.92 17.03 21.12
CA LYS A 163 -18.24 16.69 20.61
C LYS A 163 -18.52 17.39 19.26
N GLY A 164 -18.80 16.59 18.23
CA GLY A 164 -19.02 17.06 16.85
C GLY A 164 -17.76 17.58 16.16
N LYS A 165 -16.56 17.36 16.74
CA LYS A 165 -15.26 17.83 16.23
C LYS A 165 -14.30 16.69 15.86
N ILE A 166 -14.80 15.46 15.81
CA ILE A 166 -14.06 14.26 15.40
C ILE A 166 -14.58 13.80 14.04
N ALA A 167 -13.69 13.75 13.05
CA ALA A 167 -13.96 13.19 11.73
C ALA A 167 -13.66 11.70 11.70
N PHE A 168 -14.52 10.93 11.04
CA PHE A 168 -14.29 9.52 10.75
C PHE A 168 -15.05 9.14 9.47
N ALA A 169 -14.62 8.06 8.80
CA ALA A 169 -15.29 7.55 7.60
C ALA A 169 -16.08 6.27 7.90
N ASP A 170 -16.98 5.90 7.00
CA ASP A 170 -17.83 4.71 7.14
C ASP A 170 -17.02 3.39 6.95
N PRO A 171 -16.95 2.50 7.96
CA PRO A 171 -16.21 1.24 7.87
C PRO A 171 -16.81 0.24 6.86
N ASN A 172 -18.05 0.41 6.41
CA ASN A 172 -18.62 -0.41 5.33
C ASN A 172 -18.01 -0.06 3.96
N LYS A 173 -17.57 1.18 3.78
CA LYS A 173 -17.12 1.72 2.49
C LYS A 173 -15.61 1.92 2.42
N SER A 174 -14.96 2.10 3.57
CA SER A 174 -13.53 2.37 3.66
C SER A 174 -12.76 1.30 4.43
N SER A 175 -11.68 0.79 3.83
CA SER A 175 -10.81 -0.20 4.46
C SER A 175 -10.02 0.37 5.64
N SER A 176 -9.60 1.64 5.61
CA SER A 176 -8.92 2.26 6.74
C SER A 176 -9.88 2.61 7.88
N ALA A 177 -11.13 2.97 7.59
CA ALA A 177 -12.16 3.11 8.61
C ALA A 177 -12.48 1.76 9.29
N PHE A 178 -12.56 0.68 8.50
CA PHE A 178 -12.72 -0.67 9.05
C PHE A 178 -11.52 -1.08 9.92
N SER A 179 -10.30 -0.78 9.48
CA SER A 179 -9.08 -1.06 10.26
C SER A 179 -9.04 -0.24 11.56
N GLN A 180 -9.53 1.00 11.52
CA GLN A 180 -9.66 1.82 12.73
C GLN A 180 -10.70 1.23 13.70
N LEU A 181 -11.84 0.75 13.20
CA LEU A 181 -12.84 0.08 14.02
C LEU A 181 -12.26 -1.17 14.68
N THR A 182 -11.57 -2.04 13.94
CA THR A 182 -10.96 -3.25 14.51
C THR A 182 -9.82 -2.92 15.48
N ASN A 183 -9.04 -1.87 15.23
CA ASN A 183 -8.05 -1.36 16.18
C ASN A 183 -8.71 -0.90 17.49
N ILE A 184 -9.75 -0.06 17.42
CA ILE A 184 -10.46 0.42 18.61
C ILE A 184 -11.01 -0.76 19.40
N LEU A 185 -11.66 -1.71 18.72
CA LEU A 185 -12.21 -2.89 19.38
C LEU A 185 -11.11 -3.69 20.10
N LEU A 186 -9.97 -3.91 19.46
CA LEU A 186 -8.85 -4.62 20.05
C LEU A 186 -8.24 -3.86 21.24
N ALA A 187 -8.05 -2.55 21.10
CA ALA A 187 -7.52 -1.66 22.14
C ALA A 187 -8.44 -1.54 23.36
N LYS A 188 -9.75 -1.75 23.19
CA LYS A 188 -10.76 -1.69 24.26
C LYS A 188 -11.22 -3.06 24.77
N GLY A 189 -10.46 -4.12 24.49
CA GLY A 189 -10.66 -5.44 25.10
C GLY A 189 -10.89 -6.59 24.12
N GLY A 190 -11.15 -6.32 22.84
CA GLY A 190 -11.27 -7.32 21.78
C GLY A 190 -12.61 -7.29 21.04
N TYR A 191 -12.65 -7.93 19.87
CA TYR A 191 -13.74 -7.84 18.89
C TYR A 191 -15.13 -8.27 19.38
N THR A 192 -15.20 -9.06 20.46
CA THR A 192 -16.45 -9.59 21.03
C THR A 192 -16.83 -9.02 22.39
N HIS A 193 -15.96 -8.20 23.01
CA HIS A 193 -16.20 -7.70 24.35
C HIS A 193 -17.20 -6.53 24.31
N SER A 194 -18.19 -6.55 25.21
CA SER A 194 -19.22 -5.51 25.28
C SER A 194 -18.62 -4.14 25.56
N GLU A 195 -17.64 -4.06 26.46
CA GLU A 195 -16.96 -2.79 26.81
C GLU A 195 -16.32 -2.11 25.61
N ALA A 196 -15.79 -2.89 24.65
CA ALA A 196 -15.22 -2.35 23.42
C ALA A 196 -16.31 -1.73 22.53
N TRP A 197 -17.46 -2.40 22.42
CA TRP A 197 -18.61 -1.89 21.65
C TRP A 197 -19.33 -0.73 22.35
N ASP A 198 -19.35 -0.71 23.68
CA ASP A 198 -19.86 0.40 24.48
C ASP A 198 -19.01 1.65 24.26
N TYR A 199 -17.68 1.51 24.19
CA TYR A 199 -16.80 2.61 23.80
C TYR A 199 -17.09 3.09 22.37
N VAL A 200 -17.25 2.19 21.40
CA VAL A 200 -17.62 2.57 20.01
C VAL A 200 -18.93 3.35 19.99
N LYS A 201 -19.93 2.93 20.77
CA LYS A 201 -21.21 3.65 20.92
C LYS A 201 -21.00 5.07 21.47
N GLN A 202 -20.21 5.21 22.54
CA GLN A 202 -19.91 6.53 23.13
C GLN A 202 -19.15 7.44 22.16
N LEU A 203 -18.20 6.88 21.40
CA LEU A 203 -17.47 7.61 20.38
C LEU A 203 -18.39 8.08 19.25
N LEU A 204 -19.30 7.23 18.77
CA LEU A 204 -20.29 7.61 17.75
C LEU A 204 -21.20 8.75 18.23
N ILE A 205 -21.66 8.69 19.49
CA ILE A 205 -22.40 9.81 20.11
C ILE A 205 -21.55 11.08 20.09
N ASN A 206 -20.26 11.00 20.45
CA ASN A 206 -19.39 12.17 20.49
C ASN A 206 -19.10 12.72 19.09
N THR A 207 -19.12 11.89 18.05
CA THR A 207 -18.99 12.32 16.63
C THR A 207 -20.28 12.85 16.02
N ASN A 208 -21.40 12.86 16.78
CA ASN A 208 -22.77 13.06 16.29
C ASN A 208 -23.20 12.09 15.17
N SER A 209 -22.50 10.96 15.02
CA SER A 209 -22.66 9.99 13.93
C SER A 209 -22.45 10.57 12.52
N MET A 210 -21.84 11.76 12.39
CA MET A 210 -21.61 12.37 11.08
C MET A 210 -20.34 11.83 10.44
N ARG A 211 -20.48 11.23 9.25
CA ARG A 211 -19.38 10.57 8.54
C ARG A 211 -18.82 11.47 7.45
N ALA A 212 -17.51 11.44 7.30
CA ALA A 212 -16.84 11.90 6.10
C ALA A 212 -17.15 10.94 4.92
N ALA A 213 -17.15 11.46 3.69
CA ALA A 213 -17.48 10.65 2.51
C ALA A 213 -16.39 9.61 2.19
N SER A 214 -15.14 9.90 2.54
CA SER A 214 -13.99 9.02 2.37
C SER A 214 -12.97 9.21 3.49
N SER A 215 -12.00 8.30 3.60
CA SER A 215 -10.87 8.51 4.52
C SER A 215 -10.01 9.71 4.13
N SER A 216 -9.99 10.08 2.86
CA SER A 216 -9.31 11.30 2.41
C SER A 216 -9.94 12.56 2.97
N ASP A 217 -11.27 12.61 2.98
CA ASP A 217 -12.00 13.73 3.57
C ASP A 217 -11.76 13.83 5.08
N VAL A 218 -11.50 12.72 5.78
CA VAL A 218 -11.16 12.74 7.21
C VAL A 218 -9.89 13.54 7.47
N TYR A 219 -8.74 13.11 6.92
CA TYR A 219 -7.47 13.78 7.21
C TYR A 219 -7.37 15.18 6.59
N GLN A 220 -8.02 15.42 5.44
CA GLN A 220 -8.09 16.76 4.85
C GLN A 220 -8.94 17.70 5.71
N SER A 221 -10.09 17.26 6.25
CA SER A 221 -10.91 18.11 7.11
C SER A 221 -10.18 18.59 8.38
N VAL A 222 -9.25 17.78 8.89
CA VAL A 222 -8.41 18.16 10.04
C VAL A 222 -7.30 19.12 9.61
N ALA A 223 -6.61 18.83 8.51
CA ALA A 223 -5.58 19.72 7.96
C ALA A 223 -6.13 21.11 7.59
N GLU A 224 -7.36 21.17 7.07
CA GLU A 224 -8.08 22.39 6.71
C GLU A 224 -8.72 23.12 7.91
N GLY A 225 -8.60 22.59 9.14
CA GLY A 225 -9.15 23.22 10.33
C GLY A 225 -10.69 23.16 10.44
N LYS A 226 -11.34 22.22 9.76
CA LYS A 226 -12.79 21.98 9.91
C LYS A 226 -13.08 21.10 11.14
N MET A 227 -12.18 20.17 11.44
CA MET A 227 -12.30 19.19 12.51
C MET A 227 -11.03 19.18 13.37
N ILE A 228 -11.16 18.90 14.68
CA ILE A 228 -10.01 18.89 15.60
C ILE A 228 -9.25 17.58 15.47
N VAL A 229 -9.98 16.46 15.41
CA VAL A 229 -9.40 15.12 15.36
C VAL A 229 -9.95 14.35 14.17
N GLY A 230 -9.13 13.50 13.57
CA GLY A 230 -9.53 12.57 12.52
C GLY A 230 -9.10 11.14 12.86
N LEU A 231 -10.03 10.20 12.75
CA LEU A 231 -9.79 8.76 12.85
C LEU A 231 -9.33 8.21 11.49
N THR A 232 -8.03 7.96 11.33
CA THR A 232 -7.43 7.73 10.01
C THR A 232 -6.21 6.80 10.07
N TYR A 233 -5.37 6.82 9.04
CA TYR A 233 -4.18 6.01 8.89
C TYR A 233 -2.94 6.90 8.63
N GLU A 234 -1.76 6.38 8.96
CA GLU A 234 -0.51 7.12 9.13
C GLU A 234 0.00 7.80 7.85
N ASP A 235 0.05 7.07 6.74
CA ASP A 235 0.64 7.52 5.47
C ASP A 235 0.23 8.94 5.01
N PRO A 236 -1.06 9.28 4.86
CA PRO A 236 -1.48 10.63 4.46
C PRO A 236 -1.14 11.68 5.53
N CYS A 237 -1.10 11.31 6.81
CA CYS A 237 -0.81 12.24 7.89
C CYS A 237 0.67 12.66 7.87
N ILE A 238 1.57 11.71 7.60
CA ILE A 238 3.00 12.01 7.42
C ILE A 238 3.20 12.91 6.20
N ASN A 239 2.50 12.65 5.09
CA ASN A 239 2.56 13.52 3.91
C ASN A 239 2.05 14.94 4.18
N LEU A 240 1.00 15.09 4.98
CA LEU A 240 0.51 16.40 5.40
C LEU A 240 1.56 17.14 6.26
N GLN A 241 2.19 16.46 7.21
CA GLN A 241 3.29 17.04 7.99
C GLN A 241 4.48 17.46 7.11
N LYS A 242 4.91 16.59 6.18
CA LYS A 242 5.96 16.89 5.19
C LYS A 242 5.62 18.10 4.31
N SER A 243 4.34 18.31 4.04
CA SER A 243 3.83 19.44 3.26
C SER A 243 3.61 20.71 4.09
N GLY A 244 3.97 20.69 5.38
CA GLY A 244 3.88 21.85 6.28
C GLY A 244 2.51 22.07 6.92
N ALA A 245 1.59 21.10 6.84
CA ALA A 245 0.31 21.20 7.54
C ALA A 245 0.53 21.20 9.06
N ASN A 246 -0.19 22.09 9.78
CA ASN A 246 -0.06 22.22 11.23
C ASN A 246 -0.86 21.13 11.98
N VAL A 247 -0.43 19.88 11.80
CA VAL A 247 -1.08 18.69 12.36
C VAL A 247 -0.09 17.80 13.11
N SER A 248 -0.58 17.05 14.08
CA SER A 248 0.16 16.00 14.79
C SER A 248 -0.44 14.63 14.50
N ILE A 249 0.43 13.62 14.48
CA ILE A 249 0.05 12.21 14.43
C ILE A 249 0.11 11.65 15.84
N VAL A 250 -0.99 11.07 16.28
CA VAL A 250 -1.11 10.42 17.59
C VAL A 250 -1.30 8.93 17.36
N TYR A 251 -0.36 8.15 17.88
CA TYR A 251 -0.51 6.71 18.07
C TYR A 251 -1.17 6.51 19.44
N PRO A 252 -2.43 6.05 19.51
CA PRO A 252 -3.15 5.94 20.78
C PRO A 252 -2.38 5.09 21.80
N ARG A 253 -2.29 5.55 23.05
CA ARG A 253 -1.56 4.84 24.12
C ARG A 253 -2.03 3.39 24.33
N GLU A 254 -3.31 3.12 24.13
CA GLU A 254 -3.89 1.77 24.21
C GLU A 254 -3.35 0.83 23.13
N GLY A 255 -2.86 1.40 22.03
CA GLY A 255 -2.05 0.75 21.02
C GLY A 255 -2.59 0.92 19.60
N THR A 256 -1.66 0.94 18.64
CA THR A 256 -1.92 1.01 17.20
C THR A 256 -1.75 -0.35 16.54
N VAL A 257 -2.73 -0.76 15.75
CA VAL A 257 -2.62 -1.87 14.81
C VAL A 257 -1.99 -1.34 13.52
N PHE A 258 -0.94 -2.02 13.08
CA PHE A 258 -0.37 -1.84 11.75
C PHE A 258 -0.83 -2.99 10.87
N VAL A 259 -1.52 -2.68 9.77
CA VAL A 259 -2.00 -3.70 8.82
C VAL A 259 -1.16 -3.66 7.54
N PRO A 260 -0.81 -4.82 6.96
CA PRO A 260 -0.08 -4.86 5.71
C PRO A 260 -0.97 -4.52 4.53
N SER A 261 -0.49 -3.64 3.67
CA SER A 261 -0.93 -3.59 2.28
C SER A 261 -0.31 -4.77 1.53
N SER A 262 -1.10 -5.39 0.67
CA SER A 262 -0.73 -6.63 0.00
C SER A 262 -0.80 -6.51 -1.52
N VAL A 263 0.05 -7.29 -2.18
CA VAL A 263 0.09 -7.49 -3.63
C VAL A 263 -0.12 -8.98 -3.92
N ALA A 264 -0.86 -9.29 -4.98
CA ALA A 264 -1.14 -10.66 -5.38
C ALA A 264 -1.06 -10.84 -6.89
N ILE A 265 -0.74 -12.06 -7.30
CA ILE A 265 -0.83 -12.48 -8.71
C ILE A 265 -2.28 -12.88 -8.99
N VAL A 266 -2.85 -12.32 -10.05
CA VAL A 266 -4.21 -12.66 -10.50
C VAL A 266 -4.22 -14.08 -11.05
N ARG A 267 -5.27 -14.84 -10.75
CA ARG A 267 -5.42 -16.23 -11.20
C ARG A 267 -5.33 -16.33 -12.73
N ASN A 268 -4.53 -17.27 -13.23
CA ASN A 268 -4.23 -17.45 -14.65
C ASN A 268 -3.63 -16.20 -15.32
N ALA A 269 -2.84 -15.39 -14.60
CA ALA A 269 -2.13 -14.23 -15.15
C ALA A 269 -1.38 -14.61 -16.45
N PRO A 270 -1.62 -13.91 -17.58
CA PRO A 270 -0.93 -14.20 -18.84
C PRO A 270 0.58 -13.91 -18.80
N ALA A 271 1.03 -12.92 -18.01
CA ALA A 271 2.42 -12.55 -17.80
C ALA A 271 2.93 -13.09 -16.44
N MET A 272 2.78 -14.40 -16.22
CA MET A 272 3.06 -15.07 -14.93
C MET A 272 4.49 -14.86 -14.43
N GLU A 273 5.49 -14.92 -15.31
CA GLU A 273 6.89 -14.77 -14.90
C GLU A 273 7.22 -13.31 -14.54
N GLU A 274 6.67 -12.37 -15.30
CA GLU A 274 6.76 -10.93 -15.05
C GLU A 274 6.03 -10.55 -13.76
N ALA A 275 4.88 -11.18 -13.47
CA ALA A 275 4.13 -11.01 -12.22
C ALA A 275 4.95 -11.48 -11.01
N LYS A 276 5.60 -12.65 -11.08
CA LYS A 276 6.51 -13.13 -10.02
C LYS A 276 7.68 -12.18 -9.81
N LEU A 277 8.27 -11.64 -10.90
CA LEU A 277 9.31 -10.62 -10.81
C LEU A 277 8.80 -9.37 -10.08
N PHE A 278 7.58 -8.93 -10.35
CA PHE A 278 6.98 -7.79 -9.66
C PHE A 278 6.81 -8.07 -8.15
N ILE A 279 6.31 -9.24 -7.75
CA ILE A 279 6.21 -9.61 -6.33
C ILE A 279 7.59 -9.59 -5.64
N ASN A 280 8.61 -10.16 -6.28
CA ASN A 280 9.97 -10.17 -5.73
C ASN A 280 10.57 -8.77 -5.66
N PHE A 281 10.32 -7.95 -6.67
CA PHE A 281 10.73 -6.55 -6.70
C PHE A 281 10.16 -5.77 -5.53
N MET A 282 8.87 -5.94 -5.23
CA MET A 282 8.20 -5.28 -4.11
C MET A 282 8.84 -5.58 -2.75
N LEU A 283 9.38 -6.78 -2.56
CA LEU A 283 10.09 -7.20 -1.35
C LEU A 283 11.60 -6.96 -1.39
N SER A 284 12.14 -6.55 -2.53
CA SER A 284 13.58 -6.30 -2.66
C SER A 284 14.03 -5.20 -1.72
N ARG A 285 15.27 -5.32 -1.23
CA ARG A 285 15.84 -4.36 -0.28
C ARG A 285 15.76 -2.92 -0.79
N ASP A 286 16.09 -2.68 -2.06
CA ASP A 286 16.07 -1.33 -2.67
C ASP A 286 14.67 -0.71 -2.60
N VAL A 287 13.63 -1.49 -2.94
CA VAL A 287 12.24 -1.02 -2.92
C VAL A 287 11.75 -0.80 -1.50
N GLN A 288 12.09 -1.69 -0.57
CA GLN A 288 11.73 -1.55 0.84
C GLN A 288 12.44 -0.34 1.49
N HIS A 289 13.71 -0.11 1.16
CA HIS A 289 14.43 1.12 1.54
C HIS A 289 13.76 2.36 0.94
N ALA A 290 13.38 2.32 -0.34
CA ALA A 290 12.68 3.43 -0.98
C ALA A 290 11.31 3.72 -0.35
N PHE A 291 10.54 2.69 0.04
CA PHE A 291 9.30 2.90 0.79
C PHE A 291 9.57 3.63 2.10
N GLY A 292 10.51 3.14 2.91
CA GLY A 292 10.78 3.74 4.21
C GLY A 292 11.39 5.14 4.14
N GLN A 293 12.30 5.40 3.20
CA GLN A 293 13.06 6.66 3.12
C GLN A 293 12.37 7.73 2.29
N SER A 294 11.80 7.35 1.15
CA SER A 294 11.30 8.29 0.13
C SER A 294 9.78 8.43 0.14
N THR A 295 9.06 7.56 0.86
CA THR A 295 7.61 7.67 1.02
C THR A 295 7.24 7.89 2.49
N SER A 296 5.95 7.83 2.77
CA SER A 296 5.34 7.86 4.11
C SER A 296 4.81 6.49 4.52
N ASN A 297 5.18 5.43 3.79
CA ASN A 297 4.80 4.06 4.10
C ASN A 297 5.93 3.34 4.85
N ARG A 298 5.54 2.51 5.82
CA ARG A 298 6.51 1.70 6.55
C ARG A 298 6.86 0.46 5.72
N PRO A 299 8.15 0.16 5.52
CA PRO A 299 8.55 -1.08 4.90
C PRO A 299 8.21 -2.27 5.80
N VAL A 300 8.02 -3.43 5.19
CA VAL A 300 7.74 -4.70 5.90
C VAL A 300 8.98 -5.54 6.11
N ARG A 301 10.12 -5.11 5.57
CA ARG A 301 11.38 -5.86 5.62
C ARG A 301 12.21 -5.48 6.85
N GLN A 302 12.78 -6.49 7.51
CA GLN A 302 13.51 -6.36 8.78
C GLN A 302 14.75 -5.45 8.71
N ASP A 303 15.39 -5.34 7.55
CA ASP A 303 16.63 -4.57 7.33
C ASP A 303 16.38 -3.21 6.66
N ALA A 304 15.11 -2.80 6.56
CA ALA A 304 14.69 -1.53 5.97
C ALA A 304 14.46 -0.46 7.03
N GLN A 305 14.88 0.77 6.72
CA GLN A 305 14.78 1.92 7.63
C GLN A 305 13.66 2.85 7.18
N THR A 306 12.92 3.42 8.13
CA THR A 306 12.00 4.53 7.87
C THR A 306 12.73 5.88 7.91
N SER A 307 12.16 6.88 7.24
CA SER A 307 12.62 8.27 7.30
C SER A 307 12.48 8.83 8.73
N HIS A 308 13.25 9.87 9.04
CA HIS A 308 13.23 10.55 10.35
C HIS A 308 11.89 11.23 10.65
N ASP A 309 11.06 11.47 9.63
CA ASP A 309 9.69 12.00 9.78
C ASP A 309 8.73 10.98 10.41
N MET A 310 9.09 9.70 10.38
CA MET A 310 8.26 8.62 10.92
C MET A 310 8.81 8.17 12.27
N LYS A 311 7.92 8.11 13.26
CA LYS A 311 8.28 7.56 14.58
C LYS A 311 8.71 6.09 14.43
N PRO A 312 9.84 5.65 15.02
CA PRO A 312 10.24 4.24 14.96
C PRO A 312 9.15 3.31 15.49
N LEU A 313 9.00 2.13 14.88
CA LEU A 313 7.92 1.19 15.24
C LEU A 313 8.09 0.69 16.69
N GLU A 314 9.33 0.55 17.13
CA GLU A 314 9.73 0.12 18.47
C GLU A 314 9.36 1.13 19.57
N GLU A 315 9.11 2.39 19.20
CA GLU A 315 8.66 3.44 20.13
C GLU A 315 7.14 3.59 20.17
N ILE A 316 6.40 2.76 19.43
CA ILE A 316 4.94 2.77 19.35
C ILE A 316 4.40 1.54 20.08
N THR A 317 3.41 1.72 20.94
CA THR A 317 2.65 0.59 21.49
C THR A 317 1.87 -0.05 20.35
N THR A 318 2.31 -1.21 19.88
CA THR A 318 1.65 -1.93 18.78
C THR A 318 0.71 -3.01 19.28
N LEU A 319 -0.44 -3.17 18.63
CA LEU A 319 -1.34 -4.31 18.79
C LEU A 319 -1.29 -5.20 17.55
N LYS A 320 -1.45 -6.50 17.75
CA LYS A 320 -1.46 -7.49 16.66
C LYS A 320 -2.89 -7.85 16.29
N GLU A 321 -3.28 -7.57 15.05
CA GLU A 321 -4.59 -7.96 14.54
C GLU A 321 -4.68 -9.48 14.38
N ASP A 322 -5.78 -10.07 14.87
CA ASP A 322 -6.14 -11.44 14.52
C ASP A 322 -6.78 -11.44 13.13
N TYR A 323 -5.94 -11.47 12.10
CA TYR A 323 -6.38 -11.48 10.70
C TYR A 323 -7.36 -12.63 10.40
N THR A 324 -7.20 -13.78 11.05
CA THR A 324 -8.08 -14.95 10.84
C THR A 324 -9.48 -14.63 11.36
N TYR A 325 -9.56 -14.14 12.60
CA TYR A 325 -10.83 -13.74 13.20
C TYR A 325 -11.49 -12.60 12.42
N VAL A 326 -10.77 -11.51 12.18
CA VAL A 326 -11.31 -10.32 11.50
C VAL A 326 -11.82 -10.67 10.11
N THR A 327 -11.09 -11.49 9.35
CA THR A 327 -11.52 -11.95 8.03
C THR A 327 -12.79 -12.79 8.11
N LYS A 328 -12.84 -13.78 9.02
CA LYS A 328 -13.99 -14.68 9.20
C LYS A 328 -15.23 -13.94 9.69
N HIS A 329 -15.06 -12.92 10.52
CA HIS A 329 -16.13 -12.23 11.24
C HIS A 329 -16.42 -10.82 10.72
N LYS A 330 -15.79 -10.37 9.63
CA LYS A 330 -15.99 -9.03 9.04
C LYS A 330 -17.46 -8.64 8.92
N LYS A 331 -18.30 -9.51 8.34
CA LYS A 331 -19.74 -9.25 8.20
C LYS A 331 -20.44 -9.07 9.55
N LYS A 332 -20.07 -9.86 10.57
CA LYS A 332 -20.62 -9.73 11.92
C LYS A 332 -20.22 -8.39 12.55
N ILE A 333 -18.94 -8.02 12.47
CA ILE A 333 -18.41 -6.75 12.99
C ILE A 333 -19.16 -5.58 12.35
N LEU A 334 -19.26 -5.55 11.02
CA LEU A 334 -19.97 -4.48 10.31
C LEU A 334 -21.47 -4.45 10.65
N ASN A 335 -22.12 -5.61 10.77
CA ASN A 335 -23.53 -5.66 11.17
C ASN A 335 -23.75 -5.11 12.59
N THR A 336 -22.86 -5.42 13.54
CA THR A 336 -22.93 -4.87 14.90
C THR A 336 -22.73 -3.36 14.89
N TYR A 337 -21.76 -2.86 14.13
CA TYR A 337 -21.56 -1.43 13.93
C TYR A 337 -22.80 -0.73 13.33
N ASN A 338 -23.37 -1.30 12.25
CA ASN A 338 -24.56 -0.76 11.61
C ASN A 338 -25.78 -0.76 12.53
N GLN A 339 -25.93 -1.78 13.38
CA GLN A 339 -27.01 -1.82 14.36
C GLN A 339 -26.85 -0.70 15.41
N LEU A 340 -25.63 -0.47 15.91
CA LEU A 340 -25.35 0.64 16.83
C LEU A 340 -25.69 2.00 16.21
N GLU A 341 -25.35 2.20 14.93
CA GLU A 341 -25.69 3.45 14.24
C GLU A 341 -27.20 3.64 14.12
N LYS A 342 -27.91 2.59 13.72
CA LYS A 342 -29.38 2.61 13.64
C LYS A 342 -30.01 2.94 15.00
N ASP A 343 -29.56 2.27 16.06
CA ASP A 343 -30.07 2.51 17.42
C ASP A 343 -29.82 3.97 17.87
N LEU A 344 -28.76 4.61 17.40
CA LEU A 344 -28.46 6.02 17.70
C LEU A 344 -29.24 7.02 16.83
N GLU A 345 -29.66 6.63 15.63
CA GLU A 345 -30.58 7.42 14.79
C GLU A 345 -31.99 7.40 15.40
N ASP A 346 -32.47 6.23 15.83
CA ASP A 346 -33.79 6.04 16.45
C ASP A 346 -33.96 6.82 17.78
N ILE A 347 -32.86 7.23 18.44
CA ILE A 347 -32.88 8.05 19.68
C ILE A 347 -33.02 9.56 19.38
N LYS A 348 -32.70 9.98 18.15
CA LYS A 348 -32.75 11.40 17.74
C LYS A 348 -34.12 11.79 17.17
N GLU A 349 -34.91 10.82 16.72
CA GLU A 349 -36.33 10.97 16.36
C GLU A 349 -37.23 10.92 17.60
#